data_AF-A0A928X1J2-F1
#
_entry.id   AF-A0A928X1J2-F1
#
_cell.length_a   1.000
_cell.length_b   1.000
_cell.length_c   1.000
_cell.angle_alpha   90.00
_cell.angle_beta   90.00
_cell.angle_gamma   90.00
#
_symmetry.space_group_name_H-M   'P 1'
#
loop_
_entity.id
_entity.type
_entity.pdbx_description
1 polymer ?
#
loop_
_entity_poly.entity_id
_entity_poly.type
_entity_poly.pdbx_seq_one_letter_code
_entity_poly.pdbx_strand_id
1 'polypeptide(L)'
;MALIVVETSYDPPIDQALWDELAERSAPCMTERNITWKRTYLSRDRKRSVCELNAADAETVRVAYQKGNVPYDHIWSADLVDALPATITAP
;
A
#
# COMPACT_ATOMS: atom_id res chain seq x y z
N MET A 1 12.79 -4.08 -10.65
CA MET A 1 11.67 -3.81 -9.72
C MET A 1 10.42 -3.56 -10.54
N ALA A 2 9.28 -4.04 -10.07
CA ALA A 2 7.96 -3.82 -10.62
C ALA A 2 7.15 -2.87 -9.71
N LEU A 3 6.21 -2.13 -10.30
CA LEU A 3 5.20 -1.40 -9.56
C LEU A 3 4.15 -2.38 -9.08
N ILE A 4 3.92 -2.43 -7.78
CA ILE A 4 2.94 -3.27 -7.12
C ILE A 4 1.87 -2.38 -6.51
N VAL A 5 0.62 -2.74 -6.72
CA VAL A 5 -0.54 -2.08 -6.14
C VAL A 5 -1.13 -2.99 -5.05
N VAL A 6 -1.43 -2.40 -3.90
CA VAL A 6 -2.09 -3.05 -2.77
C VAL A 6 -3.39 -2.33 -2.49
N GLU A 7 -4.48 -3.07 -2.44
CA GLU A 7 -5.80 -2.58 -2.07
C GLU A 7 -6.18 -3.17 -0.71
N THR A 8 -6.70 -2.32 0.18
CA THR A 8 -7.13 -2.72 1.51
C THR A 8 -8.43 -2.01 1.89
N SER A 9 -9.39 -2.77 2.39
CA SER A 9 -10.62 -2.28 2.99
C SER A 9 -10.54 -2.29 4.52
N TYR A 10 -11.22 -1.33 5.14
CA TYR A 10 -11.26 -1.14 6.59
C TYR A 10 -12.71 -0.99 7.05
N ASP A 11 -13.09 -1.82 8.02
CA ASP A 11 -14.35 -1.68 8.76
C ASP A 11 -14.08 -2.05 10.23
N PRO A 12 -14.00 -1.08 11.16
CA PRO A 12 -14.34 0.35 11.01
C PRO A 12 -13.33 1.15 10.15
N PRO A 13 -13.66 2.40 9.73
CA PRO A 13 -12.72 3.28 9.04
C PRO A 13 -11.39 3.39 9.80
N ILE A 14 -10.27 3.31 9.07
CA ILE A 14 -8.94 3.33 9.68
C ILE A 14 -8.65 4.67 10.34
N ASP A 15 -8.15 4.68 11.57
CA ASP A 15 -7.63 5.88 12.22
C ASP A 15 -6.10 6.01 12.04
N GLN A 16 -5.50 7.06 12.59
CA GLN A 16 -4.05 7.26 12.46
C GLN A 16 -3.25 6.24 13.29
N ALA A 17 -3.74 5.88 14.47
CA ALA A 17 -3.02 4.99 15.37
C ALA A 17 -2.89 3.58 14.76
N LEU A 18 -3.99 3.05 14.20
CA LEU A 18 -3.97 1.78 13.48
C LEU A 18 -3.11 1.87 12.22
N TRP A 19 -3.12 2.99 11.51
CA TRP A 19 -2.25 3.18 10.35
C TRP A 19 -0.76 3.06 10.74
N ASP A 20 -0.35 3.75 11.81
CA ASP A 20 1.02 3.74 12.29
C ASP A 20 1.44 2.34 12.77
N GLU A 21 0.56 1.63 13.48
CA GLU A 21 0.80 0.24 13.90
C GLU A 21 1.04 -0.69 12.69
N LEU A 22 0.20 -0.60 11.66
CA LEU A 22 0.34 -1.43 10.45
C LEU A 22 1.63 -1.10 9.67
N ALA A 23 2.01 0.18 9.63
CA ALA A 23 3.26 0.61 9.02
C ALA A 23 4.47 0.05 9.79
N GLU A 24 4.47 0.16 11.13
CA GLU A 24 5.54 -0.37 11.98
C GLU A 24 5.69 -1.89 11.84
N ARG A 25 4.57 -2.63 11.82
CA ARG A 25 4.56 -4.09 11.69
C ARG A 25 5.10 -4.58 10.34
N SER A 26 4.90 -3.81 9.27
CA SER A 26 5.34 -4.19 7.92
C SER A 26 6.76 -3.72 7.57
N ALA A 27 7.24 -2.62 8.18
CA ALA A 27 8.51 -1.99 7.84
C ALA A 27 9.74 -2.92 7.85
N PRO A 28 9.94 -3.82 8.84
CA PRO A 28 11.09 -4.73 8.84
C PRO A 28 11.06 -5.68 7.64
N CYS A 29 9.90 -6.29 7.38
CA CYS A 29 9.75 -7.25 6.29
C CYS A 29 9.88 -6.60 4.91
N MET A 30 9.44 -5.35 4.77
CA MET A 30 9.63 -4.55 3.56
C MET A 30 11.11 -4.22 3.33
N THR A 31 11.80 -3.78 4.39
CA THR A 31 13.22 -3.42 4.34
C THR A 31 14.08 -4.63 3.92
N GLU A 32 13.89 -5.78 4.56
CA GLU A 32 14.61 -7.03 4.23
C GLU A 32 14.45 -7.46 2.77
N ARG A 33 13.32 -7.11 2.14
CA ARG A 33 12.94 -7.54 0.78
C ARG A 33 13.18 -6.46 -0.26
N ASN A 34 13.83 -5.35 0.11
CA ASN A 34 14.04 -4.18 -0.75
C ASN A 34 12.72 -3.65 -1.35
N ILE A 35 11.62 -3.73 -0.60
CA ILE A 35 10.33 -3.13 -0.97
C ILE A 35 10.37 -1.65 -0.61
N THR A 36 10.05 -0.79 -1.57
CA THR A 36 9.97 0.66 -1.36
C THR A 36 8.53 1.13 -1.46
N TRP A 37 8.01 1.76 -0.41
CA TRP A 37 6.70 2.41 -0.44
C TRP A 37 6.77 3.69 -1.28
N LYS A 38 5.89 3.85 -2.27
CA LYS A 38 5.88 5.01 -3.18
C LYS A 38 4.83 6.02 -2.78
N ARG A 39 3.60 5.55 -2.56
CA ARG A 39 2.45 6.42 -2.29
C ARG A 39 1.31 5.62 -1.66
N THR A 40 0.45 6.34 -0.96
CA THR A 40 -0.84 5.84 -0.48
C THR A 40 -1.92 6.82 -0.92
N TYR A 41 -3.01 6.28 -1.45
CA TYR A 41 -4.27 6.99 -1.66
C TYR A 41 -5.28 6.46 -0.64
N LEU A 42 -5.74 7.34 0.24
CA LEU A 42 -6.76 7.01 1.23
C LEU A 42 -8.09 7.64 0.80
N SER A 43 -9.15 6.83 0.76
CA SER A 43 -10.52 7.30 0.54
C SER A 43 -10.94 8.33 1.60
N ARG A 44 -11.85 9.25 1.24
CA ARG A 44 -12.32 10.31 2.15
C ARG A 44 -13.06 9.77 3.38
N ASP A 45 -13.74 8.66 3.24
CA ASP A 45 -14.43 7.96 4.34
C ASP A 45 -13.48 7.03 5.13
N ARG A 46 -12.21 6.93 4.71
CA ARG A 46 -11.16 6.13 5.35
C ARG A 46 -11.47 4.63 5.41
N LYS A 47 -12.36 4.13 4.53
CA LYS A 47 -12.71 2.70 4.47
C LYS A 47 -11.91 1.91 3.45
N ARG A 48 -11.13 2.59 2.61
CA ARG A 48 -10.29 1.96 1.57
C ARG A 48 -8.98 2.71 1.38
N SER A 49 -7.90 1.98 1.15
CA SER A 49 -6.64 2.54 0.67
C SER A 49 -6.13 1.78 -0.56
N VAL A 50 -5.42 2.51 -1.41
CA VAL A 50 -4.60 1.95 -2.48
C VAL A 50 -3.16 2.40 -2.26
N CYS A 51 -2.23 1.44 -2.14
CA CYS A 51 -0.81 1.71 -1.93
C CYS A 51 -0.02 1.29 -3.16
N GLU A 52 0.91 2.14 -3.57
CA GLU A 52 1.87 1.86 -4.64
C GLU A 52 3.22 1.53 -4.00
N LEU A 53 3.83 0.43 -4.39
CA LEU A 53 5.14 -0.02 -3.92
C LEU A 53 6.02 -0.43 -5.10
N ASN A 54 7.33 -0.29 -4.94
CA ASN A 54 8.30 -0.96 -5.80
C ASN A 54 8.80 -2.22 -5.09
N ALA A 55 8.73 -3.36 -5.77
CA ALA A 55 9.23 -4.64 -5.24
C ALA A 55 9.83 -5.50 -6.38
N ALA A 56 10.31 -6.70 -6.05
CA ALA A 56 10.68 -7.68 -7.07
C ALA A 56 9.45 -8.15 -7.86
N ASP A 57 8.37 -8.49 -7.14
CA ASP A 57 7.10 -8.97 -7.66
C ASP A 57 5.99 -8.84 -6.58
N ALA A 58 4.74 -9.14 -6.95
CA ALA A 58 3.60 -9.08 -6.05
C ALA A 58 3.69 -10.10 -4.89
N GLU A 59 4.28 -11.27 -5.10
CA GLU A 59 4.37 -12.31 -4.07
C GLU A 59 5.32 -11.90 -2.94
N THR A 60 6.41 -11.24 -3.29
CA THR A 60 7.36 -10.65 -2.34
C THR A 60 6.65 -9.68 -1.38
N VAL A 61 5.69 -8.90 -1.89
CA VAL A 61 4.86 -8.00 -1.07
C VAL A 61 3.85 -8.78 -0.23
N ARG A 62 3.18 -9.80 -0.78
CA ARG A 62 2.24 -10.66 -0.02
C ARG A 62 2.92 -11.30 1.19
N VAL A 63 4.12 -11.86 1.00
CA VAL A 63 4.90 -12.48 2.09
C VAL A 63 5.25 -11.44 3.17
N ALA A 64 5.61 -10.21 2.77
CA ALA A 64 5.92 -9.15 3.73
C ALA A 64 4.69 -8.75 4.56
N TYR A 65 3.54 -8.57 3.90
CA TYR A 65 2.27 -8.25 4.56
C TYR A 65 1.82 -9.37 5.50
N GLN A 66 1.89 -10.63 5.06
CA GLN A 66 1.54 -11.79 5.87
C GLN A 66 2.44 -11.91 7.12
N LYS A 67 3.75 -11.72 6.99
CA LYS A 67 4.68 -11.75 8.14
C LYS A 67 4.43 -10.62 9.14
N GLY A 68 4.07 -9.43 8.65
CA GLY A 68 3.63 -8.30 9.49
C GLY A 68 2.19 -8.44 9.99
N ASN A 69 1.45 -9.47 9.55
CA ASN A 69 0.03 -9.66 9.78
C ASN A 69 -0.83 -8.45 9.33
N VAL A 70 -0.39 -7.73 8.29
CA VAL A 70 -1.05 -6.55 7.73
C VAL A 70 -2.16 -6.98 6.77
N PRO A 71 -3.39 -6.45 6.90
CA PRO A 71 -4.50 -6.83 6.04
C PRO A 71 -4.36 -6.26 4.62
N TYR A 72 -4.86 -7.02 3.65
CA TYR A 72 -5.03 -6.60 2.27
C TYR A 72 -6.19 -7.38 1.64
N ASP A 73 -6.84 -6.77 0.65
CA ASP A 73 -7.83 -7.44 -0.20
C ASP A 73 -7.14 -8.01 -1.44
N HIS A 74 -6.33 -7.19 -2.10
CA HIS A 74 -5.63 -7.55 -3.34
C HIS A 74 -4.22 -6.98 -3.40
N ILE A 75 -3.31 -7.75 -4.01
CA ILE A 75 -1.93 -7.35 -4.31
C ILE A 75 -1.62 -7.80 -5.73
N TRP A 76 -1.23 -6.89 -6.61
CA TRP A 76 -1.03 -7.17 -8.04
C TRP A 76 0.03 -6.26 -8.68
N SER A 77 0.66 -6.73 -9.76
CA SER A 77 1.65 -5.97 -10.53
C SER A 77 0.96 -5.04 -11.53
N ALA A 78 1.47 -3.82 -11.67
CA ALA A 78 0.92 -2.80 -12.55
C ALA A 78 2.00 -2.20 -13.46
N ASP A 79 1.59 -1.71 -14.62
CA ASP A 79 2.41 -0.87 -15.49
C ASP A 79 1.88 0.56 -15.49
N LEU A 80 2.79 1.54 -15.33
CA LEU A 80 2.44 2.94 -15.40
C LEU A 80 2.21 3.33 -16.87
N VAL A 81 0.96 3.63 -17.22
CA VAL A 81 0.59 4.03 -18.60
C VAL A 81 0.90 5.52 -18.85
N ASP A 82 0.50 6.39 -17.92
CA ASP A 82 0.77 7.82 -17.99
C ASP A 82 0.82 8.43 -16.57
N ALA A 83 1.69 9.42 -16.39
CA ALA A 83 1.82 10.16 -15.15
C ALA A 83 1.07 11.49 -15.28
N LEU A 84 -0.23 11.48 -14.93
CA LEU A 84 -1.01 12.71 -14.93
C LEU A 84 -0.45 13.71 -13.91
N PRO A 85 -0.36 15.01 -14.26
CA PRO A 85 0.04 16.02 -13.29
C PRO A 85 -0.98 16.01 -12.13
N ALA A 86 -0.47 15.91 -10.90
CA ALA A 86 -1.28 15.95 -9.69
C ALA A 86 -1.82 17.37 -9.46
N THR A 87 -2.80 17.79 -10.25
CA THR A 87 -3.58 19.00 -9.99
C THR A 87 -5.01 18.57 -9.72
N ILE A 88 -5.26 18.12 -8.48
CA ILE A 88 -6.61 17.97 -7.98
C ILE A 88 -6.98 19.35 -7.40
N THR A 89 -7.58 20.20 -8.23
CA THR A 89 -8.21 21.43 -7.76
C THR A 89 -9.42 21.00 -6.92
N ALA A 90 -9.31 21.13 -5.59
CA ALA A 90 -10.48 20.98 -4.72
C ALA A 90 -11.51 22.07 -5.07
N PRO A 91 -12.82 21.76 -5.10
CA PRO A 91 -13.87 22.77 -5.21
C PRO A 91 -13.92 23.68 -3.98
#